data_AF-A0A382VIX8-F1
#
_entry.id   AF-A0A382VIX8-F1
#
_cell.length_a   1.000
_cell.length_b   1.000
_cell.length_c   1.000
_cell.angle_alpha   90.00
_cell.angle_beta   90.00
_cell.angle_gamma   90.00
#
_symmetry.space_group_name_H-M   'P 1'
#
loop_
_entity.id
_entity.type
_entity.pdbx_description
1 polymer ?
#
loop_
_entity_poly.entity_id
_entity_poly.type
_entity_poly.pdbx_seq_one_letter_code
_entity_poly.pdbx_strand_id
1 'polypeptide(L)'
;VDKTESRLSSVIDNVKHPLESETYRLKCKEILDKEGVLVLKELLQPNIIQKILKEAKNQENLAYFCVNNHNVYLEPSDNSFSSNHARNRNIVSSKGCITDNQVPIDSPLRILYNSDEFKSFLCSVLGEKSLYKYDDDLSSINIHYANEGQELGWHFDNSSFAITLLIQKPENGGSFEYIRDFRDFENNKMNYEGVTDLLNGKCKPKVLSMEPGCLVLFRGRNAVHRVTPTIGNRVRVLSVLAYNSEPGVQLSETARKTFFGKLY
;
A
#
# COMPACT_ATOMS: atom_id res chain seq x y z
N VAL A 1 -16.41 -31.10 19.78
CA VAL A 1 -15.63 -31.45 18.57
C VAL A 1 -14.87 -30.20 18.19
N ASP A 2 -13.56 -30.21 18.46
CA ASP A 2 -12.69 -29.04 18.36
C ASP A 2 -12.84 -28.33 17.02
N LYS A 3 -13.28 -27.07 17.08
CA LYS A 3 -13.11 -26.14 15.96
C LYS A 3 -11.61 -25.94 15.83
N THR A 4 -11.01 -26.50 14.79
CA THR A 4 -9.71 -26.05 14.28
C THR A 4 -9.72 -24.53 14.29
N GLU A 5 -8.97 -23.91 15.21
CA GLU A 5 -8.80 -22.46 15.23
C GLU A 5 -8.35 -22.06 13.83
N SER A 6 -9.08 -21.14 13.19
CA SER A 6 -8.71 -20.61 11.88
C SER A 6 -7.26 -20.18 11.95
N ARG A 7 -6.38 -20.61 11.02
CA ARG A 7 -4.97 -20.17 11.00
C ARG A 7 -4.86 -18.64 11.08
N LEU A 8 -5.88 -17.91 10.60
CA LEU A 8 -5.97 -16.46 10.70
C LEU A 8 -6.04 -15.95 12.15
N SER A 9 -6.76 -16.63 13.04
CA SER A 9 -6.87 -16.24 14.46
C SER A 9 -5.54 -16.25 15.22
N SER A 10 -4.57 -17.03 14.74
CA SER A 10 -3.19 -17.01 15.25
C SER A 10 -2.38 -15.78 14.80
N VAL A 11 -2.91 -15.00 13.85
CA VAL A 11 -2.24 -13.87 13.20
C VAL A 11 -2.87 -12.54 13.60
N ILE A 12 -4.20 -12.47 13.66
CA ILE A 12 -4.96 -11.25 13.93
C ILE A 12 -5.58 -11.20 15.33
N ASP A 13 -5.91 -10.01 15.80
CA ASP A 13 -6.76 -9.81 16.99
C ASP A 13 -8.24 -9.85 16.59
N ASN A 14 -8.83 -11.06 16.66
CA ASN A 14 -10.24 -11.30 16.32
C ASN A 14 -11.24 -10.68 17.31
N VAL A 15 -10.82 -10.36 18.53
CA VAL A 15 -11.69 -9.72 19.51
C VAL A 15 -11.88 -8.26 19.13
N LYS A 16 -10.78 -7.59 18.76
CA LYS A 16 -10.81 -6.20 18.31
C LYS A 16 -11.31 -6.04 16.88
N HIS A 17 -11.02 -7.01 16.02
CA HIS A 17 -11.36 -7.03 14.60
C HIS A 17 -12.16 -8.29 14.25
N PRO A 18 -13.44 -8.37 14.63
CA PRO A 18 -14.28 -9.52 14.31
C PRO A 18 -14.64 -9.53 12.82
N LEU A 19 -13.75 -10.06 11.98
CA LEU A 19 -13.85 -9.92 10.52
C LEU A 19 -15.08 -10.62 9.92
N GLU A 20 -15.65 -11.61 10.59
CA GLU A 20 -16.91 -12.27 10.18
C GLU A 20 -18.18 -11.47 10.55
N SER A 21 -18.08 -10.50 11.46
CA SER A 21 -19.24 -9.72 11.91
C SER A 21 -19.72 -8.77 10.81
N GLU A 22 -20.99 -8.92 10.42
CA GLU A 22 -21.64 -8.04 9.45
C GLU A 22 -21.69 -6.58 9.93
N THR A 23 -22.02 -6.34 11.20
CA THR A 23 -22.00 -5.00 11.79
C THR A 23 -20.62 -4.37 11.73
N TYR A 24 -19.57 -5.16 11.97
CA TYR A 24 -18.19 -4.68 11.88
C TYR A 24 -17.79 -4.32 10.43
N ARG A 25 -18.15 -5.17 9.47
CA ARG A 25 -17.94 -4.93 8.04
C ARG A 25 -18.64 -3.67 7.56
N LEU A 26 -19.92 -3.48 7.91
CA LEU A 26 -20.70 -2.29 7.56
C LEU A 26 -20.06 -1.02 8.13
N LYS A 27 -19.67 -1.03 9.40
CA LYS A 27 -18.97 0.11 10.03
C LYS A 27 -17.65 0.43 9.31
N CYS A 28 -16.86 -0.58 8.98
CA CYS A 28 -15.61 -0.40 8.25
C CYS A 28 -15.85 0.18 6.85
N LYS A 29 -16.87 -0.32 6.14
CA LYS A 29 -17.28 0.19 4.83
C LYS A 29 -17.72 1.65 4.91
N GLU A 30 -18.57 2.00 5.85
CA GLU A 30 -19.03 3.39 6.05
C GLU A 30 -17.86 4.34 6.30
N ILE A 31 -16.89 3.93 7.12
CA ILE A 31 -15.67 4.71 7.35
C ILE A 31 -14.88 4.86 6.04
N LEU A 32 -14.64 3.78 5.31
CA LEU A 32 -13.88 3.84 4.06
C LEU A 32 -14.59 4.68 2.99
N ASP A 33 -15.90 4.56 2.85
CA ASP A 33 -16.70 5.32 1.90
C ASP A 33 -16.72 6.81 2.24
N LYS A 34 -16.87 7.13 3.53
CA LYS A 34 -16.89 8.51 4.00
C LYS A 34 -15.52 9.16 3.98
N GLU A 35 -14.49 8.46 4.45
CA GLU A 35 -13.15 9.00 4.73
C GLU A 35 -12.10 8.62 3.69
N GLY A 36 -12.40 7.72 2.75
CA GLY A 36 -11.47 7.31 1.66
C GLY A 36 -10.25 6.52 2.17
N VAL A 37 -10.17 6.33 3.48
CA VAL A 37 -9.13 5.59 4.18
C VAL A 37 -9.73 4.90 5.40
N LEU A 38 -9.31 3.67 5.65
CA LEU A 38 -9.64 2.92 6.85
C LEU A 38 -8.34 2.41 7.47
N VAL A 39 -8.15 2.68 8.77
CA VAL A 39 -7.01 2.17 9.54
C VAL A 39 -7.51 1.16 10.57
N LEU A 40 -7.14 -0.10 10.38
CA LEU A 40 -7.34 -1.18 11.35
C LEU A 40 -6.14 -1.20 12.30
N LYS A 41 -6.25 -0.46 13.40
CA LYS A 41 -5.19 -0.34 14.40
C LYS A 41 -5.05 -1.60 15.22
N GLU A 42 -3.83 -2.13 15.34
CA GLU A 42 -3.55 -3.37 16.10
C GLU A 42 -4.29 -4.57 15.51
N LEU A 43 -4.39 -4.65 14.18
CA LEU A 43 -4.97 -5.82 13.52
C LEU A 43 -4.15 -7.07 13.80
N LEU A 44 -2.82 -6.96 13.69
CA LEU A 44 -1.91 -8.06 13.97
C LEU A 44 -1.50 -8.07 15.44
N GLN A 45 -1.39 -9.26 16.00
CA GLN A 45 -0.86 -9.44 17.34
C GLN A 45 0.61 -8.97 17.42
N PRO A 46 1.06 -8.39 18.55
CA PRO A 46 2.41 -7.83 18.65
C PRO A 46 3.54 -8.83 18.36
N ASN A 47 3.42 -10.08 18.81
CA ASN A 47 4.37 -11.17 18.54
C ASN A 47 4.46 -11.49 17.03
N ILE A 48 3.33 -11.38 16.31
CA ILE A 48 3.26 -11.64 14.88
C ILE A 48 3.98 -10.55 14.09
N ILE A 49 3.85 -9.29 14.50
CA ILE A 49 4.63 -8.19 13.91
C ILE A 49 6.13 -8.38 14.10
N GLN A 50 6.57 -8.81 15.30
CA GLN A 50 7.98 -9.11 15.53
C GLN A 50 8.49 -10.26 14.66
N LYS A 51 7.66 -11.30 14.45
CA LYS A 51 8.00 -12.42 13.55
C LYS A 51 8.15 -11.93 12.11
N ILE A 52 7.18 -11.18 11.59
CA ILE A 52 7.23 -10.61 10.23
C ILE A 52 8.45 -9.69 10.07
N LEU A 53 8.75 -8.86 11.06
CA LEU A 53 9.90 -7.97 11.02
C LEU A 53 11.23 -8.75 10.97
N LYS A 54 11.36 -9.84 11.74
CA LYS A 54 12.54 -10.71 11.70
C LYS A 54 12.69 -11.36 10.32
N GLU A 55 11.59 -11.87 9.76
CA GLU A 55 11.58 -12.42 8.39
C GLU A 55 12.02 -11.37 7.36
N ALA A 56 11.45 -10.17 7.42
CA ALA A 56 11.79 -9.08 6.52
C ALA A 56 13.27 -8.67 6.63
N LYS A 57 13.84 -8.56 7.84
CA LYS A 57 15.25 -8.24 8.02
C LYS A 57 16.18 -9.32 7.46
N ASN A 58 15.81 -10.59 7.63
CA ASN A 58 16.60 -11.71 7.10
C ASN A 58 16.62 -11.77 5.56
N GLN A 59 15.63 -11.16 4.90
CA GLN A 59 15.50 -11.12 3.43
C GLN A 59 15.92 -9.76 2.83
N GLU A 60 16.26 -8.77 3.66
CA GLU A 60 16.53 -7.39 3.23
C GLU A 60 17.71 -7.30 2.25
N ASN A 61 18.71 -8.18 2.39
CA ASN A 61 19.84 -8.26 1.45
C ASN A 61 19.45 -8.68 0.03
N LEU A 62 18.22 -9.19 -0.16
CA LEU A 62 17.66 -9.52 -1.48
C LEU A 62 16.82 -8.39 -2.07
N ALA A 63 16.64 -7.28 -1.34
CA ALA A 63 15.80 -6.18 -1.76
C ALA A 63 16.39 -5.47 -2.98
N TYR A 64 15.56 -5.27 -4.00
CA TYR A 64 15.89 -4.44 -5.15
C TYR A 64 15.63 -2.98 -4.81
N PHE A 65 16.70 -2.20 -4.66
CA PHE A 65 16.62 -0.75 -4.43
C PHE A 65 16.62 0.00 -5.75
N CYS A 66 15.63 0.87 -5.94
CA CYS A 66 15.53 1.70 -7.14
C CYS A 66 15.15 3.14 -6.80
N VAL A 67 15.52 4.03 -7.72
CA VAL A 67 15.07 5.41 -7.76
C VAL A 67 14.30 5.58 -9.06
N ASN A 68 13.03 5.97 -8.93
CA ASN A 68 12.12 6.15 -10.04
C ASN A 68 11.74 7.62 -10.17
N ASN A 69 11.83 8.12 -11.40
CA ASN A 69 11.35 9.44 -11.80
C ASN A 69 9.98 9.28 -12.45
N HIS A 70 8.99 10.01 -11.96
CA HIS A 70 7.62 9.97 -12.48
C HIS A 70 6.95 11.34 -12.32
N ASN A 71 5.76 11.53 -12.88
CA ASN A 71 4.89 12.66 -12.51
C ASN A 71 3.80 12.18 -11.54
N VAL A 72 3.00 13.11 -11.00
CA VAL A 72 1.92 12.80 -10.04
C VAL A 72 0.90 11.81 -10.58
N TYR A 73 0.77 11.71 -11.91
CA TYR A 73 -0.23 10.89 -12.58
C TYR A 73 0.28 9.48 -12.95
N LEU A 74 1.58 9.20 -12.76
CA LEU A 74 2.23 7.95 -13.16
C LEU A 74 2.07 7.62 -14.66
N GLU A 75 2.02 8.66 -15.49
CA GLU A 75 1.86 8.54 -16.95
C GLU A 75 3.15 8.96 -17.69
N PRO A 76 3.36 8.52 -18.95
CA PRO A 76 4.38 9.09 -19.81
C PRO A 76 4.23 10.61 -19.94
N SER A 77 5.33 11.33 -20.18
CA SER A 77 5.28 12.79 -20.41
C SER A 77 4.45 13.12 -21.66
N ASP A 78 3.71 14.22 -21.60
CA ASP A 78 2.87 14.71 -22.70
C ASP A 78 3.51 15.95 -23.33
N ASN A 79 3.86 15.86 -24.61
CA ASN A 79 4.54 16.92 -25.36
C ASN A 79 3.70 18.20 -25.53
N SER A 80 2.40 18.16 -25.22
CA SER A 80 1.49 19.31 -25.22
C SER A 80 1.73 20.25 -24.02
N PHE A 81 2.46 19.79 -23.00
CA PHE A 81 2.74 20.56 -21.78
C PHE A 81 4.25 20.76 -21.56
N SER A 82 4.62 21.86 -20.92
CA SER A 82 6.02 22.10 -20.52
C SER A 82 6.45 21.15 -19.40
N SER A 83 7.77 21.01 -19.19
CA SER A 83 8.33 20.18 -18.11
C SER A 83 7.95 20.65 -16.70
N ASN A 84 7.61 21.93 -16.53
CA ASN A 84 7.20 22.50 -15.24
C ASN A 84 5.70 22.37 -14.97
N HIS A 85 4.90 22.01 -15.97
CA HIS A 85 3.46 21.78 -15.81
C HIS A 85 3.21 20.53 -14.95
N ALA A 86 2.18 20.52 -14.09
CA ALA A 86 1.85 19.39 -13.21
C ALA A 86 1.80 18.03 -13.94
N ARG A 87 1.33 18.02 -15.20
CA ARG A 87 1.25 16.81 -16.02
C ARG A 87 2.61 16.15 -16.31
N ASN A 88 3.70 16.94 -16.32
CA ASN A 88 5.05 16.48 -16.67
C ASN A 88 6.09 16.70 -15.57
N ARG A 89 5.75 17.47 -14.53
CA ARG A 89 6.70 17.83 -13.48
C ARG A 89 7.23 16.58 -12.79
N ASN A 90 8.55 16.46 -12.78
CA ASN A 90 9.24 15.30 -12.27
C ASN A 90 9.17 15.22 -10.74
N ILE A 91 8.97 14.01 -10.25
CA ILE A 91 8.89 13.61 -8.86
C ILE A 91 9.75 12.37 -8.69
N VAL A 92 10.49 12.35 -7.59
CA VAL A 92 11.37 11.25 -7.25
C VAL A 92 10.68 10.37 -6.23
N SER A 93 10.75 9.06 -6.45
CA SER A 93 10.42 8.04 -5.47
C SER A 93 11.59 7.07 -5.36
N SER A 94 11.92 6.66 -4.16
CA SER A 94 12.99 5.70 -3.90
C SER A 94 12.61 4.73 -2.79
N LYS A 95 12.85 3.44 -3.04
CA LYS A 95 12.59 2.37 -2.07
C LYS A 95 13.33 1.09 -2.48
N GLY A 96 13.52 0.21 -1.51
CA GLY A 96 13.80 -1.19 -1.73
C GLY A 96 12.52 -2.02 -1.72
N CYS A 97 12.48 -3.14 -2.45
CA CYS A 97 11.50 -4.19 -2.17
C CYS A 97 12.02 -5.59 -2.37
N ILE A 98 11.44 -6.52 -1.61
CA ILE A 98 11.38 -7.94 -1.97
C ILE A 98 9.98 -8.29 -2.47
N THR A 99 9.92 -9.33 -3.30
CA THR A 99 8.73 -9.78 -4.02
C THR A 99 8.08 -11.00 -3.37
N ASP A 100 6.88 -11.38 -3.83
CA ASP A 100 6.10 -12.48 -3.23
C ASP A 100 6.91 -13.76 -3.09
N ASN A 101 7.61 -14.21 -4.14
CA ASN A 101 8.46 -15.41 -4.11
C ASN A 101 9.61 -15.37 -3.08
N GLN A 102 9.97 -14.20 -2.55
CA GLN A 102 11.00 -14.03 -1.52
C GLN A 102 10.42 -13.98 -0.11
N VAL A 103 9.10 -13.88 0.04
CA VAL A 103 8.41 -13.98 1.33
C VAL A 103 8.41 -15.44 1.78
N PRO A 104 8.84 -15.77 3.02
CA PRO A 104 8.88 -17.15 3.51
C PRO A 104 7.53 -17.87 3.39
N ILE A 105 7.56 -19.17 3.06
CA ILE A 105 6.34 -19.97 2.85
C ILE A 105 5.44 -20.02 4.09
N ASP A 106 6.03 -20.04 5.28
CA ASP A 106 5.33 -20.07 6.57
C ASP A 106 5.16 -18.67 7.20
N SER A 107 5.35 -17.61 6.39
CA SER A 107 5.21 -16.24 6.87
C SER A 107 3.77 -15.95 7.30
N PRO A 108 3.54 -15.25 8.42
CA PRO A 108 2.21 -14.77 8.80
C PRO A 108 1.54 -13.90 7.72
N LEU A 109 2.33 -13.21 6.89
CA LEU A 109 1.80 -12.46 5.75
C LEU A 109 1.07 -13.36 4.74
N ARG A 110 1.58 -14.58 4.50
CA ARG A 110 0.94 -15.55 3.61
C ARG A 110 -0.33 -16.13 4.22
N ILE A 111 -0.35 -16.35 5.54
CA ILE A 111 -1.56 -16.78 6.25
C ILE A 111 -2.65 -15.71 6.14
N LEU A 112 -2.31 -14.45 6.39
CA LEU A 112 -3.23 -13.32 6.24
C LEU A 112 -3.72 -13.20 4.79
N TYR A 113 -2.80 -13.16 3.82
CA TYR A 113 -3.10 -12.93 2.42
C TYR A 113 -3.99 -14.01 1.80
N ASN A 114 -3.73 -15.27 2.13
CA ASN A 114 -4.46 -16.40 1.55
C ASN A 114 -5.76 -16.73 2.29
N SER A 115 -6.02 -16.13 3.44
CA SER A 115 -7.23 -16.39 4.22
C SER A 115 -8.50 -15.94 3.49
N ASP A 116 -9.44 -16.86 3.31
CA ASP A 116 -10.74 -16.57 2.70
C ASP A 116 -11.62 -15.69 3.59
N GLU A 117 -11.48 -15.82 4.92
CA GLU A 117 -12.13 -14.93 5.88
C GLU A 117 -11.66 -13.48 5.70
N PHE A 118 -10.34 -13.27 5.56
CA PHE A 118 -9.77 -11.95 5.33
C PHE A 118 -10.16 -11.39 3.96
N LYS A 119 -10.07 -12.19 2.89
CA LYS A 119 -10.55 -11.79 1.55
C LYS A 119 -12.03 -11.43 1.54
N SER A 120 -12.88 -12.21 2.22
CA SER A 120 -14.32 -11.93 2.35
C SER A 120 -14.59 -10.61 3.07
N PHE A 121 -13.85 -10.33 4.14
CA PHE A 121 -13.90 -9.04 4.82
C PHE A 121 -13.50 -7.89 3.87
N LEU A 122 -12.39 -8.03 3.14
CA LEU A 122 -11.93 -7.03 2.19
C LEU A 122 -12.95 -6.77 1.08
N CYS A 123 -13.52 -7.82 0.46
CA CYS A 123 -14.58 -7.70 -0.54
C CYS A 123 -15.75 -6.87 0.00
N SER A 124 -16.22 -7.19 1.21
CA SER A 124 -17.33 -6.49 1.84
C SER A 124 -17.05 -5.01 2.09
N VAL A 125 -15.85 -4.67 2.59
CA VAL A 125 -15.47 -3.29 2.91
C VAL A 125 -15.19 -2.48 1.65
N LEU A 126 -14.49 -3.06 0.67
CA LEU A 126 -14.12 -2.39 -0.58
C LEU A 126 -15.30 -2.26 -1.55
N GLY A 127 -16.32 -3.13 -1.44
CA GLY A 127 -17.41 -3.25 -2.40
C GLY A 127 -17.05 -4.10 -3.62
N GLU A 128 -16.06 -4.97 -3.50
CA GLU A 128 -15.60 -5.87 -4.56
C GLU A 128 -16.34 -7.20 -4.51
N LYS A 129 -16.60 -7.81 -5.67
CA LYS A 129 -17.25 -9.13 -5.74
C LYS A 129 -16.30 -10.24 -5.28
N SER A 130 -15.06 -10.17 -5.74
CA SER A 130 -14.01 -11.14 -5.49
C SER A 130 -12.65 -10.45 -5.50
N LEU A 131 -11.68 -11.06 -4.83
CA LEU A 131 -10.27 -10.63 -4.83
C LEU A 131 -9.38 -11.81 -5.21
N TYR A 132 -8.54 -11.59 -6.20
CA TYR A 132 -7.63 -12.58 -6.76
C TYR A 132 -6.18 -12.17 -6.53
N LYS A 133 -5.30 -13.17 -6.40
CA LYS A 133 -3.87 -12.93 -6.42
C LYS A 133 -3.41 -12.51 -7.81
N TYR A 134 -2.20 -11.95 -7.91
CA TYR A 134 -1.57 -11.76 -9.20
C TYR A 134 -1.21 -13.11 -9.83
N ASP A 135 -1.32 -13.21 -11.15
CA ASP A 135 -0.89 -14.36 -11.94
C ASP A 135 0.60 -14.24 -12.32
N ASP A 136 1.39 -13.87 -11.32
CA ASP A 136 2.84 -13.87 -11.32
C ASP A 136 3.38 -14.13 -9.92
N ASP A 137 4.63 -14.56 -9.83
CA ASP A 137 5.25 -14.95 -8.56
C ASP A 137 5.83 -13.75 -7.78
N LEU A 138 5.59 -12.50 -8.23
CA LEU A 138 6.28 -11.33 -7.71
C LEU A 138 5.38 -10.33 -6.97
N SER A 139 4.15 -10.16 -7.43
CA SER A 139 3.37 -8.94 -7.17
C SER A 139 2.39 -9.03 -6.01
N SER A 140 2.09 -10.22 -5.51
CA SER A 140 1.01 -10.45 -4.53
C SER A 140 1.32 -9.91 -3.13
N ILE A 141 2.46 -10.28 -2.55
CA ILE A 141 2.92 -9.79 -1.25
C ILE A 141 4.30 -9.16 -1.43
N ASN A 142 4.40 -7.86 -1.20
CA ASN A 142 5.64 -7.12 -1.38
C ASN A 142 6.05 -6.47 -0.06
N ILE A 143 7.31 -6.60 0.34
CA ILE A 143 7.84 -5.89 1.50
C ILE A 143 8.74 -4.77 1.01
N HIS A 144 8.37 -3.53 1.35
CA HIS A 144 9.10 -2.33 1.03
C HIS A 144 10.02 -1.93 2.18
N TYR A 145 11.21 -1.47 1.82
CA TYR A 145 12.23 -0.92 2.70
C TYR A 145 12.50 0.52 2.31
N ALA A 146 12.53 1.42 3.29
CA ALA A 146 12.97 2.79 3.09
C ALA A 146 14.04 3.13 4.15
N ASN A 147 15.28 3.21 3.69
CA ASN A 147 16.44 3.74 4.42
C ASN A 147 16.33 5.26 4.55
N GLU A 148 17.17 5.88 5.39
CA GLU A 148 17.21 7.34 5.56
C GLU A 148 17.19 8.10 4.22
N GLY A 149 16.36 9.14 4.15
CA GLY A 149 16.18 9.98 2.96
C GLY A 149 15.30 9.37 1.86
N GLN A 150 14.97 8.08 1.93
CA GLN A 150 14.09 7.45 0.94
C GLN A 150 12.63 7.84 1.16
N GLU A 151 11.91 8.00 0.05
CA GLU A 151 10.55 8.55 0.04
C GLU A 151 9.70 7.94 -1.08
N LEU A 152 8.39 8.07 -0.96
CA LEU A 152 7.46 7.84 -2.06
C LEU A 152 6.83 9.19 -2.38
N GLY A 153 7.23 9.82 -3.48
CA GLY A 153 6.78 11.15 -3.85
C GLY A 153 5.28 11.23 -4.15
N TRP A 154 4.78 12.46 -4.34
CA TRP A 154 3.36 12.68 -4.61
C TRP A 154 2.89 11.94 -5.86
N HIS A 155 1.82 11.15 -5.72
CA HIS A 155 1.17 10.47 -6.82
C HIS A 155 -0.31 10.19 -6.55
N PHE A 156 -1.02 9.83 -7.61
CA PHE A 156 -2.28 9.09 -7.54
C PHE A 156 -2.05 7.62 -7.86
N ASP A 157 -2.88 6.75 -7.31
CA ASP A 157 -2.86 5.34 -7.67
C ASP A 157 -3.57 5.10 -9.02
N ASN A 158 -3.09 4.11 -9.76
CA ASN A 158 -3.81 3.54 -10.90
C ASN A 158 -4.89 2.54 -10.43
N SER A 159 -4.63 1.83 -9.33
CA SER A 159 -5.61 0.91 -8.72
C SER A 159 -6.75 1.67 -8.03
N SER A 160 -7.91 1.02 -7.87
CA SER A 160 -9.05 1.57 -7.13
C SER A 160 -8.79 1.66 -5.62
N PHE A 161 -7.94 0.77 -5.10
CA PHE A 161 -7.54 0.74 -3.70
C PHE A 161 -6.11 0.23 -3.53
N ALA A 162 -5.56 0.48 -2.34
CA ALA A 162 -4.30 -0.08 -1.86
C ALA A 162 -4.52 -0.67 -0.45
N ILE A 163 -3.84 -1.79 -0.18
CA ILE A 163 -3.84 -2.47 1.11
C ILE A 163 -2.41 -2.54 1.61
N THR A 164 -2.13 -1.87 2.73
CA THR A 164 -0.78 -1.82 3.29
C THR A 164 -0.78 -2.15 4.77
N LEU A 165 0.32 -2.74 5.23
CA LEU A 165 0.53 -3.12 6.62
C LEU A 165 1.87 -2.55 7.09
N LEU A 166 1.83 -1.67 8.09
CA LEU A 166 3.05 -1.11 8.66
C LEU A 166 3.71 -2.11 9.60
N ILE A 167 4.98 -2.45 9.34
CA ILE A 167 5.75 -3.42 10.12
C ILE A 167 6.73 -2.71 11.06
N GLN A 168 7.44 -1.68 10.56
CA GLN A 168 8.38 -0.89 11.34
C GLN A 168 8.36 0.57 10.90
N LYS A 169 8.24 1.49 11.87
CA LYS A 169 8.41 2.93 11.66
C LYS A 169 9.89 3.31 11.59
N PRO A 170 10.26 4.35 10.83
CA PRO A 170 11.56 5.00 10.99
C PRO A 170 11.61 5.75 12.33
N GLU A 171 12.75 6.39 12.63
CA GLU A 171 12.85 7.25 13.83
C GLU A 171 11.99 8.51 13.70
N ASN A 172 11.98 9.12 12.51
CA ASN A 172 11.07 10.21 12.15
C ASN A 172 10.83 10.22 10.63
N GLY A 173 10.00 11.15 10.13
CA GLY A 173 9.64 11.18 8.71
C GLY A 173 8.82 9.95 8.30
N GLY A 174 8.92 9.51 7.04
CA GLY A 174 8.19 8.33 6.56
C GLY A 174 6.67 8.42 6.73
N SER A 175 6.16 9.65 6.80
CA SER A 175 4.77 9.98 7.15
C SER A 175 3.91 9.88 5.91
N PHE A 176 2.79 9.16 6.02
CA PHE A 176 1.83 9.06 4.94
C PHE A 176 0.96 10.31 4.92
N GLU A 177 1.09 11.10 3.85
CA GLU A 177 0.37 12.36 3.66
C GLU A 177 -0.59 12.24 2.47
N TYR A 178 -1.77 12.82 2.57
CA TYR A 178 -2.76 12.76 1.50
C TYR A 178 -3.73 13.93 1.47
N ILE A 179 -4.29 14.20 0.29
CA ILE A 179 -5.46 15.05 0.07
C ILE A 179 -6.45 14.25 -0.77
N ARG A 180 -7.66 14.08 -0.24
CA ARG A 180 -8.71 13.32 -0.93
C ARG A 180 -9.42 14.15 -1.97
N ASP A 181 -10.15 13.45 -2.85
CA ASP A 181 -11.05 14.05 -3.83
C ASP A 181 -10.34 15.16 -4.61
N PHE A 182 -9.04 14.97 -4.83
CA PHE A 182 -8.13 15.96 -5.39
C PHE A 182 -8.14 15.93 -6.91
N ARG A 183 -8.67 14.85 -7.49
CA ARG A 183 -9.06 14.75 -8.90
C ARG A 183 -10.34 13.94 -9.01
N ASP A 184 -10.96 14.00 -10.17
CA ASP A 184 -12.07 13.13 -10.55
C ASP A 184 -11.67 12.40 -11.84
N PHE A 185 -11.08 11.22 -11.65
CA PHE A 185 -10.56 10.40 -12.73
C PHE A 185 -11.65 9.97 -13.72
N GLU A 186 -12.83 9.59 -13.21
CA GLU A 186 -13.92 9.05 -14.02
C GLU A 186 -14.51 10.11 -14.97
N ASN A 187 -14.48 11.39 -14.59
CA ASN A 187 -14.90 12.49 -15.45
C ASN A 187 -13.74 13.24 -16.12
N ASN A 188 -12.54 12.65 -16.14
CA ASN A 188 -11.32 13.22 -16.72
C ASN A 188 -10.94 14.62 -16.18
N LYS A 189 -11.23 14.90 -14.91
CA LYS A 189 -10.86 16.17 -14.25
C LYS A 189 -9.59 15.98 -13.43
N MET A 190 -8.44 16.28 -14.04
CA MET A 190 -7.11 15.98 -13.49
C MET A 190 -6.58 16.98 -12.44
N ASN A 191 -7.23 18.14 -12.29
CA ASN A 191 -6.86 19.19 -11.35
C ASN A 191 -5.38 19.65 -11.44
N TYR A 192 -4.91 19.96 -12.66
CA TYR A 192 -3.51 20.35 -12.89
C TYR A 192 -3.07 21.59 -12.09
N GLU A 193 -3.96 22.58 -11.92
CA GLU A 193 -3.67 23.77 -11.13
C GLU A 193 -3.50 23.44 -9.64
N GLY A 194 -4.42 22.69 -9.06
CA GLY A 194 -4.31 22.24 -7.66
C GLY A 194 -3.07 21.38 -7.43
N VAL A 195 -2.73 20.50 -8.37
CA VAL A 195 -1.47 19.73 -8.30
C VAL A 195 -0.24 20.65 -8.39
N THR A 196 -0.27 21.67 -9.24
CA THR A 196 0.82 22.65 -9.31
C THR A 196 1.01 23.36 -7.97
N ASP A 197 -0.07 23.78 -7.32
CA ASP A 197 -0.04 24.40 -6.00
C ASP A 197 0.44 23.45 -4.90
N LEU A 198 0.03 22.18 -4.94
CA LEU A 198 0.53 21.12 -4.06
C LEU A 198 2.04 20.96 -4.19
N LEU A 199 2.56 20.84 -5.42
CA LEU A 199 3.99 20.68 -5.69
C LEU A 199 4.80 21.94 -5.39
N ASN A 200 4.13 23.09 -5.25
CA ASN A 200 4.72 24.35 -4.77
C ASN A 200 4.58 24.54 -3.26
N GLY A 201 4.08 23.54 -2.52
CA GLY A 201 3.96 23.58 -1.06
C GLY A 201 2.85 24.50 -0.54
N LYS A 202 1.89 24.88 -1.39
CA LYS A 202 0.79 25.78 -1.01
C LYS A 202 -0.41 25.04 -0.40
N CYS A 203 -0.45 23.72 -0.50
CA CYS A 203 -1.51 22.89 0.07
C CYS A 203 -1.09 22.32 1.44
N LYS A 204 -2.06 22.16 2.34
CA LYS A 204 -1.87 21.48 3.63
C LYS A 204 -2.47 20.07 3.57
N PRO A 205 -1.67 19.00 3.51
CA PRO A 205 -2.19 17.65 3.48
C PRO A 205 -2.64 17.16 4.86
N LYS A 206 -3.47 16.10 4.87
CA LYS A 206 -3.71 15.31 6.07
C LYS A 206 -2.55 14.34 6.27
N VAL A 207 -2.15 14.13 7.52
CA VAL A 207 -1.17 13.11 7.91
C VAL A 207 -1.91 11.92 8.49
N LEU A 208 -1.73 10.73 7.94
CA LEU A 208 -2.35 9.50 8.44
C LEU A 208 -1.57 8.97 9.65
N SER A 209 -2.25 8.83 10.79
CA SER A 209 -1.65 8.22 11.98
C SER A 209 -1.63 6.70 11.84
N MET A 210 -0.42 6.12 11.85
CA MET A 210 -0.17 4.69 11.71
C MET A 210 0.91 4.23 12.70
N GLU A 211 0.66 3.09 13.33
CA GLU A 211 1.61 2.38 14.18
C GLU A 211 1.91 0.98 13.61
N PRO A 212 3.05 0.36 13.95
CA PRO A 212 3.31 -1.04 13.60
C PRO A 212 2.11 -1.95 13.94
N GLY A 213 1.69 -2.78 12.99
CA GLY A 213 0.49 -3.61 13.10
C GLY A 213 -0.80 -2.97 12.60
N CYS A 214 -0.76 -1.70 12.19
CA CYS A 214 -1.89 -1.09 11.50
C CYS A 214 -1.97 -1.59 10.05
N LEU A 215 -3.14 -2.12 9.67
CA LEU A 215 -3.50 -2.35 8.27
C LEU A 215 -4.31 -1.16 7.75
N VAL A 216 -3.99 -0.68 6.56
CA VAL A 216 -4.63 0.47 5.93
C VAL A 216 -5.24 0.05 4.60
N LEU A 217 -6.52 0.35 4.44
CA LEU A 217 -7.20 0.40 3.15
C LEU A 217 -7.26 1.86 2.70
N PHE A 218 -6.84 2.15 1.48
CA PHE A 218 -6.77 3.51 0.96
C PHE A 218 -7.27 3.59 -0.47
N ARG A 219 -8.10 4.61 -0.79
CA ARG A 219 -8.57 4.89 -2.16
C ARG A 219 -7.72 5.97 -2.82
N GLY A 220 -6.57 5.59 -3.39
CA GLY A 220 -5.60 6.51 -3.97
C GLY A 220 -5.90 7.01 -5.39
N ARG A 221 -6.91 6.45 -6.09
CA ARG A 221 -7.21 6.88 -7.47
C ARG A 221 -7.55 8.35 -7.57
N ASN A 222 -8.36 8.86 -6.65
CA ASN A 222 -8.78 10.28 -6.61
C ASN A 222 -8.13 11.07 -5.46
N ALA A 223 -7.25 10.43 -4.67
CA ALA A 223 -6.55 11.05 -3.56
C ALA A 223 -5.05 11.12 -3.84
N VAL A 224 -4.52 12.34 -3.94
CA VAL A 224 -3.09 12.55 -4.11
C VAL A 224 -2.40 12.27 -2.78
N HIS A 225 -1.33 11.50 -2.79
CA HIS A 225 -0.68 11.06 -1.57
C HIS A 225 0.82 10.83 -1.75
N ARG A 226 1.56 10.83 -0.63
CA ARG A 226 3.00 10.57 -0.56
C ARG A 226 3.38 9.91 0.75
N VAL A 227 4.60 9.41 0.80
CA VAL A 227 5.31 9.09 2.05
C VAL A 227 6.53 10.00 2.12
N THR A 228 6.60 10.86 3.15
CA THR A 228 7.71 11.80 3.31
C THR A 228 9.05 11.07 3.49
N PRO A 229 10.20 11.73 3.22
CA PRO A 229 11.50 11.14 3.48
C PRO A 229 11.60 10.60 4.90
N THR A 230 12.11 9.38 5.03
CA THR A 230 12.47 8.78 6.33
C THR A 230 13.66 9.51 6.92
N ILE A 231 13.71 9.60 8.25
CA ILE A 231 14.77 10.27 9.00
C ILE A 231 15.32 9.28 10.02
N GLY A 232 16.64 9.21 10.14
CA GLY A 232 17.35 8.33 11.05
C GLY A 232 17.65 6.95 10.46
N ASN A 233 18.47 6.19 11.18
CA ASN A 233 19.07 4.94 10.69
C ASN A 233 18.12 3.73 10.77
N ARG A 234 16.95 3.89 11.39
CA ARG A 234 15.94 2.83 11.45
C ARG A 234 15.20 2.73 10.13
N VAL A 235 15.42 1.64 9.41
CA VAL A 235 14.70 1.32 8.16
C VAL A 235 13.20 1.27 8.39
N ARG A 236 12.42 1.96 7.56
CA ARG A 236 10.96 1.81 7.54
C ARG A 236 10.60 0.56 6.76
N VAL A 237 9.78 -0.32 7.34
CA VAL A 237 9.35 -1.57 6.73
C VAL A 237 7.82 -1.62 6.62
N LEU A 238 7.31 -1.89 5.42
CA LEU A 238 5.88 -1.90 5.10
C LEU A 238 5.59 -3.05 4.14
N SER A 239 4.53 -3.82 4.39
CA SER A 239 4.02 -4.77 3.39
C SER A 239 2.91 -4.13 2.56
N VAL A 240 2.89 -4.41 1.26
CA VAL A 240 1.73 -4.22 0.38
C VAL A 240 1.11 -5.59 0.12
N LEU A 241 -0.21 -5.69 0.25
CA LEU A 241 -0.99 -6.89 -0.05
C LEU A 241 -1.80 -6.59 -1.33
N ALA A 242 -1.29 -6.98 -2.48
CA ALA A 242 -1.89 -6.63 -3.76
C ALA A 242 -2.90 -7.70 -4.19
N TYR A 243 -4.12 -7.27 -4.47
CA TYR A 243 -5.19 -8.09 -5.04
C TYR A 243 -5.74 -7.44 -6.29
N ASN A 244 -6.34 -8.27 -7.15
CA ASN A 244 -7.04 -7.86 -8.35
C ASN A 244 -8.54 -8.16 -8.21
N SER A 245 -9.39 -7.33 -8.81
CA SER A 245 -10.84 -7.59 -8.90
C SER A 245 -11.18 -8.68 -9.93
N GLU A 246 -10.25 -8.94 -10.86
CA GLU A 246 -10.38 -9.94 -11.92
C GLU A 246 -9.29 -11.02 -11.82
N PRO A 247 -9.57 -12.27 -12.20
CA PRO A 247 -8.58 -13.34 -12.23
C PRO A 247 -7.61 -13.17 -13.42
N GLY A 248 -6.45 -13.82 -13.35
CA GLY A 248 -5.47 -13.86 -14.46
C GLY A 248 -4.73 -12.55 -14.71
N VAL A 249 -4.84 -11.57 -13.82
CA VAL A 249 -4.12 -10.31 -13.93
C VAL A 249 -2.66 -10.48 -13.51
N GLN A 250 -1.75 -10.14 -14.41
CA GLN A 250 -0.30 -10.14 -14.21
C GLN A 250 0.25 -8.72 -14.42
N LEU A 251 1.29 -8.32 -13.66
CA LEU A 251 1.98 -7.07 -13.95
C LEU A 251 2.76 -7.17 -15.27
N SER A 252 2.73 -6.09 -16.06
CA SER A 252 3.51 -6.02 -17.30
C SER A 252 5.00 -6.24 -17.02
N GLU A 253 5.74 -6.79 -17.99
CA GLU A 253 7.18 -6.99 -17.84
C GLU A 253 7.92 -5.68 -17.50
N THR A 254 7.51 -4.57 -18.12
CA THR A 254 8.06 -3.24 -17.86
C THR A 254 7.81 -2.81 -16.41
N ALA A 255 6.62 -3.06 -15.86
CA ALA A 255 6.31 -2.76 -14.47
C ALA A 255 7.15 -3.64 -13.54
N ARG A 256 7.25 -4.94 -13.79
CA ARG A 256 8.06 -5.86 -12.98
C ARG A 256 9.55 -5.50 -13.00
N LYS A 257 10.13 -5.15 -14.15
CA LYS A 257 11.51 -4.65 -14.22
C LYS A 257 11.70 -3.34 -13.45
N THR A 258 10.77 -2.40 -13.60
CA THR A 258 10.85 -1.10 -12.93
C THR A 258 10.76 -1.21 -11.41
N PHE A 259 9.79 -1.99 -10.91
CA PHE A 259 9.51 -2.08 -9.48
C PHE A 259 10.30 -3.16 -8.75
N PHE A 260 10.65 -4.26 -9.43
CA PHE A 260 11.26 -5.44 -8.80
C PHE A 260 12.66 -5.77 -9.33
N GLY A 261 13.08 -5.14 -10.44
CA GLY A 261 14.38 -5.40 -11.07
C GLY A 261 14.48 -6.78 -11.73
N LYS A 262 13.39 -7.55 -11.77
CA LYS A 262 13.36 -8.95 -12.21
C LYS A 262 12.02 -9.31 -12.86
N LEU A 263 11.98 -10.40 -13.61
CA LEU A 263 10.77 -10.96 -14.22
C LEU A 263 10.31 -12.28 -13.57
N TYR A 264 11.17 -12.87 -12.76
CA TYR A 264 11.02 -14.13 -12.02
C TYR A 264 11.75 -14.00 -10.68
#